data_AF-A0A3B9J046-F1
#
_entry.id   AF-A0A3B9J046-F1
#
_cell.length_a   1.000
_cell.length_b   1.000
_cell.length_c   1.000
_cell.angle_alpha   90.00
_cell.angle_beta   90.00
_cell.angle_gamma   90.00
#
_symmetry.space_group_name_H-M   'P 1'
#
loop_
_entity.id
_entity.type
_entity.pdbx_description
1 polymer ?
#
loop_
_entity_poly.entity_id
_entity_poly.type
_entity_poly.pdbx_seq_one_letter_code
_entity_poly.pdbx_strand_id
1 'polypeptide(L)'
;MAVKKLNPEKELFCCWYAVLGNAQEAALKAGFSADNALQEGIECLSSNACKKRIEKIRNVLSDSGSIISGLKRLAFGNCSDAVYLAFSEELPPPDVISKLDLFNVSELKRQRSGVVEIKFFDRLKALEKLYELENSFSDKNKAEDLINALTQPQGADEFEDI
;
A
#
# COMPACT_ATOMS: atom_id res chain seq x y z
N MET A 1 19.36 -26.65 -8.20
CA MET A 1 20.08 -25.66 -7.36
C MET A 1 19.21 -25.37 -6.15
N ALA A 2 19.70 -25.59 -4.93
CA ALA A 2 18.92 -25.37 -3.71
C ALA A 2 18.63 -23.88 -3.51
N VAL A 3 17.36 -23.50 -3.34
CA VAL A 3 16.97 -22.13 -3.00
C VAL A 3 17.44 -21.88 -1.56
N LYS A 4 18.53 -21.11 -1.40
CA LYS A 4 19.05 -20.73 -0.09
C LYS A 4 17.96 -19.92 0.64
N LYS A 5 17.45 -20.47 1.74
CA LYS A 5 16.42 -19.81 2.57
C LYS A 5 16.98 -18.48 3.09
N LEU A 6 16.19 -17.42 3.00
CA LEU A 6 16.55 -16.11 3.56
C LEU A 6 16.70 -16.24 5.08
N ASN A 7 17.63 -15.46 5.65
CA ASN A 7 17.71 -15.35 7.10
C ASN A 7 16.48 -14.54 7.62
N PRO A 8 16.15 -14.63 8.92
CA PRO A 8 14.95 -13.99 9.47
C PRO A 8 14.90 -12.47 9.26
N GLU A 9 16.02 -11.78 9.40
CA GLU A 9 16.10 -10.33 9.22
C GLU A 9 15.83 -9.93 7.77
N LYS A 10 16.42 -10.61 6.78
CA LYS A 10 16.15 -10.32 5.36
C LYS A 10 14.73 -10.68 4.94
N GLU A 11 14.15 -11.70 5.57
CA GLU A 11 12.74 -12.04 5.36
C GLU A 11 11.83 -10.91 5.89
N LEU A 12 12.07 -10.42 7.11
CA LEU A 12 11.36 -9.27 7.67
C LEU A 12 11.57 -8.00 6.85
N PHE A 13 12.79 -7.75 6.37
CA PHE A 13 13.09 -6.65 5.46
C PHE A 13 12.22 -6.73 4.21
N CYS A 14 12.12 -7.91 3.59
CA CYS A 14 11.29 -8.09 2.39
C CYS A 14 9.81 -7.77 2.68
N CYS A 15 9.28 -8.17 3.83
CA CYS A 15 7.92 -7.83 4.25
C CYS A 15 7.72 -6.32 4.41
N TRP A 16 8.58 -5.66 5.19
CA TRP A 16 8.47 -4.23 5.43
C TRP A 16 8.70 -3.42 4.16
N TYR A 17 9.67 -3.79 3.34
CA TYR A 17 9.95 -3.08 2.08
C TYR A 17 8.84 -3.26 1.04
N ALA A 18 8.21 -4.43 0.99
CA ALA A 18 7.08 -4.66 0.10
C ALA A 18 5.90 -3.71 0.41
N VAL A 19 5.71 -3.38 1.69
CA VAL A 19 4.64 -2.48 2.18
C VAL A 19 5.05 -1.01 2.08
N LEU A 20 6.26 -0.66 2.54
CA LEU A 20 6.68 0.73 2.75
C LEU A 20 7.34 1.35 1.52
N GLY A 21 7.99 0.55 0.67
CA GLY A 21 8.82 1.06 -0.44
C GLY A 21 10.07 1.83 -0.01
N ASN A 22 10.37 1.91 1.29
CA ASN A 22 11.52 2.61 1.87
C ASN A 22 12.55 1.61 2.39
N ALA A 23 13.77 1.64 1.83
CA ALA A 23 14.82 0.68 2.16
C ALA A 23 15.36 0.84 3.59
N GLN A 24 15.62 2.08 4.02
CA GLN A 24 16.17 2.34 5.35
C GLN A 24 15.15 2.01 6.44
N GLU A 25 13.90 2.44 6.28
CA GLU A 25 12.86 2.18 7.27
C GLU A 25 12.52 0.68 7.37
N ALA A 26 12.48 -0.02 6.24
CA ALA A 26 12.28 -1.46 6.23
C ALA A 26 13.43 -2.21 6.93
N ALA A 27 14.67 -1.75 6.77
CA ALA A 27 15.83 -2.32 7.46
C ALA A 27 15.76 -2.06 8.97
N LEU A 28 15.46 -0.84 9.40
CA LEU A 28 15.28 -0.53 10.83
C LEU A 28 14.20 -1.42 11.48
N LYS A 29 13.04 -1.55 10.84
CA LYS A 29 11.94 -2.41 11.34
C LYS A 29 12.25 -3.90 11.26
N ALA A 30 13.21 -4.31 10.43
CA ALA A 30 13.68 -5.68 10.33
C ALA A 30 14.79 -6.03 11.33
N GLY A 31 15.27 -5.06 12.11
CA GLY A 31 16.26 -5.25 13.17
C GLY A 31 17.69 -4.88 12.78
N PHE A 32 17.93 -4.32 11.59
CA PHE A 32 19.26 -3.85 11.19
C PHE A 32 19.70 -2.63 12.01
N SER A 33 21.01 -2.48 12.21
CA SER A 33 21.57 -1.35 12.98
C SER A 33 21.26 -0.02 12.32
N ALA A 34 20.95 1.00 13.12
CA ALA A 34 20.65 2.34 12.62
C ALA A 34 21.83 2.96 11.85
N ASP A 35 23.06 2.63 12.22
CA ASP A 35 24.27 3.18 11.62
C ASP A 35 24.48 2.73 10.16
N ASN A 36 23.97 1.55 9.79
CA ASN A 36 24.15 0.97 8.45
C ASN A 36 22.83 0.52 7.77
N ALA A 37 21.66 0.81 8.36
CA ALA A 37 20.36 0.35 7.89
C ALA A 37 20.09 0.63 6.41
N LEU A 38 20.47 1.82 5.92
CA LEU A 38 20.30 2.16 4.51
C LEU A 38 21.19 1.27 3.62
N GLN A 39 22.47 1.10 3.97
CA GLN A 39 23.39 0.26 3.20
C GLN A 39 22.92 -1.19 3.18
N GLU A 40 22.60 -1.77 4.34
CA GLU A 40 22.08 -3.13 4.47
C GLU A 40 20.76 -3.32 3.68
N GLY A 41 19.88 -2.32 3.71
CA GLY A 41 18.66 -2.30 2.91
C GLY A 41 18.96 -2.36 1.41
N ILE A 42 19.92 -1.57 0.92
CA ILE A 42 20.33 -1.56 -0.49
C ILE A 42 21.01 -2.88 -0.89
N GLU A 43 21.81 -3.48 -0.01
CA GLU A 43 22.38 -4.82 -0.21
C GLU A 43 21.29 -5.88 -0.30
N CYS A 44 20.27 -5.80 0.54
CA CYS A 44 19.09 -6.66 0.45
C CYS A 44 18.39 -6.48 -0.90
N LEU A 45 18.16 -5.25 -1.36
CA LEU A 45 17.53 -5.00 -2.66
C LEU A 45 18.38 -5.47 -3.84
N SER A 46 19.70 -5.55 -3.67
CA SER A 46 20.62 -6.05 -4.70
C SER A 46 20.59 -7.58 -4.82
N SER A 47 20.15 -8.29 -3.77
CA SER A 47 20.05 -9.75 -3.75
C SER A 47 18.87 -10.29 -4.56
N ASN A 48 19.14 -11.21 -5.48
CA ASN A 48 18.10 -11.90 -6.27
C ASN A 48 17.08 -12.65 -5.38
N ALA A 49 17.49 -13.15 -4.22
CA ALA A 49 16.59 -13.85 -3.30
C ALA A 49 15.56 -12.87 -2.70
N CYS A 50 16.01 -11.71 -2.23
CA CYS A 50 15.14 -10.66 -1.70
C CYS A 50 14.24 -10.08 -2.78
N LYS A 51 14.76 -9.82 -3.99
CA LYS A 51 13.95 -9.36 -5.14
C LYS A 51 12.77 -10.29 -5.42
N LYS A 52 13.03 -11.60 -5.55
CA LYS A 52 11.98 -12.62 -5.76
C LYS A 52 11.01 -12.68 -4.58
N ARG A 53 11.49 -12.52 -3.36
CA ARG A 53 10.63 -12.55 -2.17
C ARG A 53 9.72 -11.34 -2.10
N ILE A 54 10.27 -10.14 -2.33
CA ILE A 54 9.52 -8.88 -2.42
C ILE A 54 8.49 -8.97 -3.54
N GLU A 55 8.85 -9.48 -4.71
CA GLU A 55 7.92 -9.70 -5.82
C GLU A 55 6.79 -10.66 -5.42
N LYS A 56 7.10 -11.79 -4.76
CA LYS A 56 6.07 -12.72 -4.28
C LYS A 56 5.15 -12.09 -3.25
N ILE A 57 5.69 -11.33 -2.29
CA ILE A 57 4.90 -10.61 -1.29
C ILE A 57 4.05 -9.55 -1.97
N ARG A 58 4.64 -8.79 -2.89
CA ARG A 58 3.91 -7.82 -3.69
C ARG A 58 2.84 -8.50 -4.52
N ASN A 59 3.03 -9.66 -5.12
CA ASN A 59 1.95 -10.34 -5.83
C ASN A 59 0.79 -10.74 -4.90
N VAL A 60 1.08 -11.03 -3.64
CA VAL A 60 0.05 -11.26 -2.60
C VAL A 60 -0.60 -9.94 -2.16
N LEU A 61 0.13 -8.81 -2.16
CA LEU A 61 -0.35 -7.48 -1.77
C LEU A 61 -0.88 -6.62 -2.94
N SER A 62 -0.54 -6.95 -4.18
CA SER A 62 -0.80 -6.25 -5.44
C SER A 62 -2.15 -6.62 -5.98
N ASP A 63 -2.93 -7.34 -5.19
CA ASP A 63 -4.35 -7.15 -5.26
C ASP A 63 -4.58 -5.64 -5.19
N SER A 64 -5.40 -5.12 -6.11
CA SER A 64 -5.67 -3.68 -6.22
C SER A 64 -6.15 -3.10 -4.87
N GLY A 65 -6.56 -4.00 -3.96
CA GLY A 65 -6.70 -3.83 -2.53
C GLY A 65 -5.63 -3.01 -1.80
N SER A 66 -4.34 -2.96 -2.15
CA SER A 66 -3.39 -2.12 -1.36
C SER A 66 -3.56 -0.61 -1.62
N ILE A 67 -3.60 -0.19 -2.88
CA ILE A 67 -3.90 1.21 -3.27
C ILE A 67 -5.34 1.56 -2.91
N ILE A 68 -6.28 0.67 -3.21
CA ILE A 68 -7.70 0.84 -2.86
C ILE A 68 -7.86 0.92 -1.34
N SER A 69 -7.14 0.14 -0.54
CA SER A 69 -7.18 0.20 0.93
C SER A 69 -6.63 1.53 1.44
N GLY A 70 -5.51 2.01 0.89
CA GLY A 70 -4.98 3.33 1.19
C GLY A 70 -5.99 4.44 0.90
N LEU A 71 -6.57 4.45 -0.30
CA LEU A 71 -7.60 5.42 -0.70
C LEU A 71 -8.88 5.29 0.15
N LYS A 72 -9.33 4.07 0.47
CA LYS A 72 -10.47 3.83 1.38
C LYS A 72 -10.17 4.36 2.79
N ARG A 73 -8.94 4.22 3.27
CA ARG A 73 -8.53 4.76 4.58
C ARG A 73 -8.51 6.29 4.58
N LEU A 74 -8.10 6.93 3.47
CA LEU A 74 -8.23 8.37 3.29
C LEU A 74 -9.72 8.82 3.22
N ALA A 75 -10.55 8.13 2.44
CA ALA A 75 -11.94 8.50 2.22
C ALA A 75 -12.84 8.27 3.45
N PHE A 76 -12.67 7.11 4.10
CA PHE A 76 -13.61 6.60 5.12
C PHE A 76 -12.98 6.44 6.51
N GLY A 77 -11.66 6.58 6.65
CA GLY A 77 -10.97 6.42 7.92
C GLY A 77 -11.39 7.47 8.96
N ASN A 78 -11.30 7.08 10.23
CA ASN A 78 -11.50 8.01 11.34
C ASN A 78 -10.33 9.03 11.42
N CYS A 79 -10.55 10.14 12.10
CA CYS A 79 -9.50 11.13 12.39
C CYS A 79 -9.32 11.35 13.91
N SER A 80 -9.79 10.39 14.72
CA SER A 80 -9.90 10.53 16.16
C SER A 80 -8.56 10.77 16.83
N ASP A 81 -7.49 10.12 16.36
CA ASP A 81 -6.15 10.25 16.95
C ASP A 81 -5.51 11.62 16.65
N ALA A 82 -5.80 12.18 15.48
CA ALA A 82 -5.39 13.54 15.16
C ALA A 82 -6.17 14.58 15.97
N VAL A 83 -7.48 14.35 16.20
CA VAL A 83 -8.31 15.18 17.09
C VAL A 83 -7.78 15.10 18.53
N TYR A 84 -7.51 13.90 19.03
CA TYR A 84 -6.88 13.69 20.32
C TYR A 84 -5.59 14.50 20.46
N LEU A 85 -4.69 14.43 19.47
CA LEU A 85 -3.45 15.19 19.47
C LEU A 85 -3.67 16.72 19.42
N ALA A 86 -4.66 17.20 18.67
CA ALA A 86 -4.96 18.63 18.53
C ALA A 86 -5.53 19.25 19.80
N PHE A 87 -6.30 18.48 20.59
CA PHE A 87 -6.98 18.95 21.80
C PHE A 87 -6.30 18.50 23.10
N SER A 88 -5.16 17.82 23.02
CA SER A 88 -4.38 17.48 24.20
C SER A 88 -3.71 18.74 24.76
N GLU A 89 -3.91 19.01 26.06
CA GLU A 89 -3.28 20.15 26.76
C GLU A 89 -1.76 19.98 26.87
N GLU A 90 -1.32 18.74 27.06
CA GLU A 90 0.08 18.35 27.11
C GLU A 90 0.39 17.34 26.00
N LEU A 91 1.66 17.31 25.56
CA LEU A 91 2.08 16.33 24.55
C LEU A 91 2.00 14.91 25.16
N PRO A 92 1.32 13.95 24.51
CA PRO A 92 1.22 12.59 25.03
C PRO A 92 2.61 11.94 25.19
N PRO A 93 2.76 10.96 26.10
CA PRO A 93 4.00 10.21 26.24
C PRO A 93 4.45 9.54 24.93
N PRO A 94 5.77 9.34 24.71
CA PRO A 94 6.29 8.78 23.46
C PRO A 94 5.69 7.42 23.06
N ASP A 95 5.39 6.56 24.03
CA ASP A 95 4.79 5.25 23.77
C ASP A 95 3.33 5.35 23.29
N VAL A 96 2.60 6.38 23.72
CA VAL A 96 1.26 6.71 23.22
C VAL A 96 1.36 7.27 21.81
N ILE A 97 2.24 8.25 21.59
CA ILE A 97 2.47 8.86 20.27
C ILE A 97 2.79 7.80 19.22
N SER A 98 3.63 6.81 19.58
CA SER A 98 4.04 5.73 18.66
C SER A 98 2.90 4.84 18.17
N LYS A 99 1.73 4.88 18.84
CA LYS A 99 0.56 4.06 18.55
C LYS A 99 -0.56 4.84 17.86
N LEU A 100 -0.44 6.17 17.74
CA LEU A 100 -1.45 7.00 17.10
C LEU A 100 -1.51 6.73 15.59
N ASP A 101 -2.73 6.56 15.08
CA ASP A 101 -3.01 6.50 13.66
C ASP A 101 -3.16 7.90 13.07
N LEU A 102 -2.06 8.43 12.53
CA LEU A 102 -2.03 9.72 11.85
C LEU A 102 -2.09 9.58 10.31
N PHE A 103 -2.56 8.44 9.78
CA PHE A 103 -2.56 8.16 8.34
C PHE A 103 -3.28 9.24 7.50
N ASN A 104 -4.31 9.86 8.06
CA ASN A 104 -5.10 10.90 7.38
C ASN A 104 -4.46 12.30 7.41
N VAL A 105 -3.38 12.49 8.18
CA VAL A 105 -2.72 13.79 8.37
C VAL A 105 -1.75 14.06 7.23
N SER A 106 -1.93 15.19 6.54
CA SER A 106 -1.06 15.65 5.46
C SER A 106 -0.02 16.68 5.93
N GLU A 107 -0.33 17.45 6.98
CA GLU A 107 0.58 18.43 7.57
C GLU A 107 0.31 18.54 9.08
N LEU A 108 1.38 18.65 9.86
CA LEU A 108 1.31 18.93 11.29
C LEU A 108 2.30 20.04 11.64
N LYS A 109 1.81 21.18 12.13
CA LYS A 109 2.62 22.37 12.38
C LYS A 109 2.31 22.98 13.74
N ARG A 110 3.34 23.17 14.57
CA ARG A 110 3.23 23.90 15.82
C ARG A 110 3.64 25.36 15.61
N GLN A 111 2.74 26.29 15.90
CA GLN A 111 3.03 27.72 15.83
C GLN A 111 3.74 28.21 17.09
N ARG A 112 4.37 29.39 17.03
CA ARG A 112 5.07 30.01 18.19
C ARG A 112 4.13 30.32 19.36
N SER A 113 2.84 30.51 19.08
CA SER A 113 1.77 30.67 20.07
C SER A 113 1.40 29.39 20.81
N GLY A 114 1.99 28.24 20.43
CA GLY A 114 1.63 26.93 20.98
C GLY A 114 0.49 26.24 20.25
N VAL A 115 -0.24 26.94 19.39
CA VAL A 115 -1.33 26.38 18.56
C VAL A 115 -0.79 25.32 17.60
N VAL A 116 -1.44 24.16 17.56
CA VAL A 116 -1.15 23.09 16.61
C VAL A 116 -2.14 23.17 15.45
N GLU A 117 -1.61 23.31 14.25
CA GLU A 117 -2.35 23.23 12.99
C GLU A 117 -2.18 21.82 12.42
N ILE A 118 -3.30 21.14 12.16
CA ILE A 118 -3.32 19.81 11.53
C ILE A 118 -4.12 19.93 10.23
N LYS A 119 -3.53 19.49 9.13
CA LYS A 119 -4.23 19.34 7.85
C LYS A 119 -4.43 17.87 7.54
N PHE A 120 -5.56 17.56 6.92
CA PHE A 120 -5.89 16.23 6.45
C PHE A 120 -5.73 16.14 4.93
N PHE A 121 -5.55 14.93 4.43
CA PHE A 121 -5.73 14.66 3.00
C PHE A 121 -7.19 14.89 2.57
N ASP A 122 -7.39 15.24 1.30
CA ASP A 122 -8.71 15.47 0.72
C ASP A 122 -9.47 14.14 0.52
N ARG A 123 -10.56 13.96 1.27
CA ARG A 123 -11.42 12.78 1.22
C ARG A 123 -12.18 12.67 -0.09
N LEU A 124 -12.63 13.80 -0.66
CA LEU A 124 -13.32 13.82 -1.95
C LEU A 124 -12.34 13.39 -3.03
N LYS A 125 -11.09 13.84 -2.96
CA LYS A 125 -10.07 13.41 -3.92
C LYS A 125 -9.80 11.90 -3.85
N ALA A 126 -9.82 11.33 -2.65
CA ALA A 126 -9.68 9.88 -2.48
C ALA A 126 -10.89 9.11 -3.06
N LEU A 127 -12.12 9.61 -2.87
CA LEU A 127 -13.34 9.04 -3.44
C LEU A 127 -13.35 9.11 -4.98
N GLU A 128 -12.93 10.24 -5.56
CA GLU A 128 -12.77 10.39 -7.01
C GLU A 128 -11.85 9.29 -7.57
N LYS A 129 -10.70 9.07 -6.91
CA LYS A 129 -9.74 8.03 -7.32
C LYS A 129 -10.28 6.62 -7.16
N LEU A 130 -11.06 6.36 -6.12
CA LEU A 130 -11.76 5.07 -5.97
C LEU A 130 -12.76 4.85 -7.10
N TYR A 131 -13.54 5.87 -7.45
CA TYR A 131 -14.49 5.81 -8.57
C TYR A 131 -13.80 5.58 -9.92
N GLU A 132 -12.69 6.29 -10.20
CA GLU A 132 -11.89 6.07 -11.41
C GLU A 132 -11.38 4.62 -11.51
N LEU A 133 -10.92 4.05 -10.40
CA LEU A 133 -10.44 2.67 -10.34
C LEU A 133 -11.57 1.67 -10.58
N GLU A 134 -12.71 1.81 -9.91
CA GLU A 134 -13.88 0.93 -10.10
C GLU A 134 -14.34 0.91 -11.57
N ASN A 135 -14.40 2.07 -12.22
CA ASN A 135 -14.78 2.15 -13.64
C ASN A 135 -13.72 1.54 -14.56
N SER A 136 -12.43 1.74 -14.26
CA SER A 136 -11.33 1.16 -15.04
C SER A 136 -11.30 -0.37 -14.99
N PHE A 137 -11.71 -0.99 -13.87
CA PHE A 137 -11.90 -2.45 -13.80
C PHE A 137 -13.12 -2.89 -14.61
N SER A 138 -14.20 -2.11 -14.59
CA SER A 138 -15.41 -2.44 -15.36
C SER A 138 -15.17 -2.45 -16.87
N ASP A 139 -14.33 -1.57 -17.40
CA ASP A 139 -14.08 -1.46 -18.84
C ASP A 139 -13.15 -2.55 -19.39
N LYS A 140 -12.21 -3.07 -18.57
CA LYS A 140 -11.39 -4.23 -18.95
C LYS A 140 -12.24 -5.48 -19.15
N ASN A 141 -13.18 -5.73 -18.24
CA ASN A 141 -14.09 -6.88 -18.33
C ASN A 141 -14.99 -6.78 -19.57
N LYS A 142 -15.51 -5.58 -19.89
CA LYS A 142 -16.32 -5.36 -21.11
C LYS A 142 -15.55 -5.64 -22.40
N ALA A 143 -14.27 -5.28 -22.45
CA ALA A 143 -13.43 -5.54 -23.63
C ALA A 143 -13.15 -7.04 -23.80
N GLU A 144 -12.88 -7.76 -22.72
CA GLU A 144 -12.72 -9.23 -22.73
C GLU A 144 -14.04 -9.92 -23.12
N ASP A 145 -15.17 -9.50 -22.56
CA ASP A 145 -16.50 -10.02 -22.90
C ASP A 145 -16.83 -9.82 -24.38
N LEU A 146 -16.52 -8.65 -24.94
CA LEU A 146 -16.71 -8.36 -26.36
C LEU A 146 -15.82 -9.24 -27.26
N ILE A 147 -14.53 -9.39 -26.90
CA ILE A 147 -13.61 -10.26 -27.65
C ILE A 147 -14.11 -11.71 -27.62
N ASN A 148 -14.58 -12.18 -26.46
CA ASN A 148 -15.16 -13.51 -26.32
C ASN A 148 -16.41 -13.68 -27.20
N ALA A 149 -17.29 -12.68 -27.24
CA ALA A 149 -18.48 -12.72 -28.09
C ALA A 149 -18.15 -12.72 -29.61
N LEU A 150 -17.10 -12.01 -30.02
CA LEU A 150 -16.69 -11.92 -31.43
C LEU A 150 -15.85 -13.11 -31.91
N THR A 151 -15.18 -13.80 -30.98
CA THR A 151 -14.30 -14.96 -31.29
C THR A 151 -14.99 -16.29 -31.06
N GLN A 152 -16.19 -16.31 -30.45
CA GLN A 152 -17.01 -17.51 -30.44
C GLN A 152 -17.36 -17.90 -31.88
N PRO A 153 -17.02 -19.12 -32.31
CA PRO A 153 -17.45 -19.61 -33.62
C PRO A 153 -18.98 -19.61 -33.63
N GLN A 154 -19.57 -18.81 -34.52
CA GLN A 154 -20.98 -18.95 -34.83
C GLN A 154 -21.18 -20.40 -35.29
N GLY A 155 -22.11 -21.10 -34.62
CA GLY A 155 -22.35 -22.52 -34.84
C GLY A 155 -22.39 -22.83 -36.33
N ALA A 156 -21.45 -23.67 -36.76
CA ALA A 156 -21.56 -24.36 -38.03
C ALA A 156 -22.77 -25.29 -37.93
N ASP A 157 -23.76 -24.99 -38.75
CA ASP A 157 -24.75 -25.87 -39.36
C ASP A 157 -25.71 -26.66 -38.48
N GLU A 158 -27.00 -26.32 -38.60
CA GLU A 158 -28.02 -27.32 -38.92
C GLU A 158 -28.86 -26.80 -40.11
N PHE A 159 -28.29 -26.89 -41.32
CA PHE A 159 -29.13 -27.04 -42.51
C PHE A 159 -29.48 -28.52 -42.60
N GLU A 160 -30.63 -28.90 -42.05
CA GLU A 160 -31.29 -30.16 -42.40
C GLU A 160 -31.79 -30.04 -43.84
N ASP A 161 -31.18 -30.81 -44.75
CA ASP A 161 -31.67 -31.03 -46.11
C ASP A 161 -33.11 -31.59 -46.05
N ILE A 162 -34.06 -30.89 -46.69
CA ILE A 162 -35.44 -31.33 -46.96
C ILE A 162 -35.50 -32.01 -48.33
#